data_AF-A0A0S4IUW8-F1
#
_entry.id   AF-A0A0S4IUW8-F1
#
_cell.length_a   1.000
_cell.length_b   1.000
_cell.length_c   1.000
_cell.angle_alpha   90.00
_cell.angle_beta   90.00
_cell.angle_gamma   90.00
#
_symmetry.space_group_name_H-M   'P 1'
#
loop_
_entity.id
_entity.type
_entity.pdbx_description
1 polymer ?
#
loop_
_entity_poly.entity_id
_entity_poly.type
_entity_poly.pdbx_seq_one_letter_code
_entity_poly.pdbx_strand_id
1 'polypeptide(L)'
;KCQNWGAVGVNANAVEFRSTIDTSEALLFKVPLTAIRAVAGNKTEMVLQMRDQPENTTGGIVFQNMRFAVPKTCVGFEQTEEAGKEMQVAVQSALESAGLVDGKAAAILGNVTAEIGKPLAVFEELVVSQPSGKFTVTLGKSGIQFFDTKKKAAFSVSHETIGNFFLVDIPHAEAQYFVACLESKIRIGATDFSCLVFTFANNQVLSESHQWAMELKSQEDIVAALGEESAKLVTPKMSGKMCDIVAAVFKAIVSKPVIGGVNKDFVTVADNTTNALRCMHKGADGLLYVLGNNLLFLHRPPVRIRYKSIKKIEMDERSAGGSSFGIQVLLDNGEKYIFTGIDKKELRNLLQFLGTKTTVQGAPSEEAAGDDDGEDDDEEDDDDYDEEDDSDEEDEDFDDDSDEEPSRKKHRKEKSDKKEKNEQEG
;
A
#
# COMPACT_ATOMS: atom_id res chain seq x y z
N LYS A 1 32.79 -7.14 -30.96
CA LYS A 1 32.03 -5.89 -31.20
C LYS A 1 30.89 -5.84 -30.18
N CYS A 2 30.81 -4.83 -29.32
CA CYS A 2 29.73 -4.68 -28.32
C CYS A 2 28.49 -4.09 -29.00
N GLN A 3 27.87 -4.84 -29.90
CA GLN A 3 26.67 -4.44 -30.61
C GLN A 3 25.52 -5.35 -30.17
N ASN A 4 24.39 -4.74 -29.82
CA ASN A 4 23.22 -5.39 -29.23
C ASN A 4 21.99 -5.35 -30.15
N TRP A 5 22.19 -5.11 -31.45
CA TRP A 5 21.13 -5.20 -32.45
C TRP A 5 20.96 -6.64 -32.88
N GLY A 6 19.75 -7.15 -32.71
CA GLY A 6 19.44 -8.54 -33.01
C GLY A 6 17.96 -8.83 -32.99
N ALA A 7 17.62 -10.03 -33.42
CA ALA A 7 16.27 -10.59 -33.37
C ALA A 7 16.17 -11.59 -32.22
N VAL A 8 15.07 -11.51 -31.48
CA VAL A 8 14.68 -12.56 -30.53
C VAL A 8 13.95 -13.63 -31.33
N GLY A 9 14.32 -14.89 -31.12
CA GLY A 9 13.63 -16.06 -31.65
C GLY A 9 13.30 -17.04 -30.54
N VAL A 10 12.32 -17.89 -30.76
CA VAL A 10 11.93 -18.93 -29.81
C VAL A 10 12.12 -20.28 -30.46
N ASN A 11 12.91 -21.13 -29.82
CA ASN A 11 13.14 -22.51 -30.20
C ASN A 11 12.47 -23.43 -29.17
N ALA A 12 12.33 -24.72 -29.46
CA ALA A 12 11.61 -25.70 -28.64
C ALA A 12 12.02 -25.70 -27.16
N ASN A 13 13.29 -25.38 -26.85
CA ASN A 13 13.83 -25.45 -25.49
C ASN A 13 14.43 -24.12 -24.97
N ALA A 14 14.51 -23.06 -25.79
CA ALA A 14 15.19 -21.81 -25.40
C ALA A 14 14.69 -20.58 -26.16
N VAL A 15 14.81 -19.42 -25.53
CA VAL A 15 14.76 -18.11 -26.19
C VAL A 15 16.16 -17.77 -26.70
N GLU A 16 16.29 -17.49 -27.99
CA GLU A 16 17.54 -17.21 -28.68
C GLU A 16 17.61 -15.74 -29.07
N PHE A 17 18.78 -15.12 -28.94
CA PHE A 17 19.04 -13.79 -29.46
C PHE A 17 20.10 -13.87 -30.56
N ARG A 18 19.76 -13.47 -31.78
CA ARG A 18 20.61 -13.58 -32.97
C ARG A 18 20.96 -12.20 -33.51
N SER A 19 22.21 -12.00 -33.88
CA SER A 19 22.68 -10.75 -34.48
C SER A 19 22.05 -10.55 -35.86
N THR A 20 21.55 -9.35 -36.14
CA THR A 20 21.04 -8.94 -37.46
C THR A 20 22.03 -8.09 -38.25
N ILE A 21 23.23 -7.85 -37.69
CA ILE A 21 24.24 -6.96 -38.27
C ILE A 21 25.11 -7.69 -39.31
N ASP A 22 25.36 -8.98 -39.09
CA ASP A 22 26.19 -9.81 -39.96
C ASP A 22 25.28 -10.78 -40.74
N THR A 23 25.58 -11.01 -42.02
CA THR A 23 24.84 -11.93 -42.91
C THR A 23 24.77 -13.38 -42.42
N SER A 24 25.45 -13.70 -41.31
CA SER A 24 25.51 -15.03 -40.71
C SER A 24 24.46 -15.30 -39.63
N GLU A 25 23.58 -14.34 -39.29
CA GLU A 25 22.56 -14.48 -38.23
C GLU A 25 23.10 -15.14 -36.94
N ALA A 26 24.29 -14.72 -36.53
CA ALA A 26 25.04 -15.41 -35.49
C ALA A 26 24.29 -15.39 -34.15
N LEU A 27 24.16 -16.55 -33.51
CA LEU A 27 23.58 -16.68 -32.17
C LEU A 27 24.49 -15.95 -31.15
N LEU A 28 23.96 -14.92 -30.51
CA LEU A 28 24.66 -14.14 -29.49
C LEU A 28 24.55 -14.81 -28.12
N PHE A 29 23.34 -15.19 -27.73
CA PHE A 29 23.10 -15.95 -26.51
C PHE A 29 21.76 -16.68 -26.58
N LYS A 30 21.57 -17.65 -25.68
CA LYS A 30 20.32 -18.38 -25.49
C LYS A 30 19.97 -18.48 -24.02
N VAL A 31 18.70 -18.33 -23.70
CA VAL A 31 18.14 -18.48 -22.35
C VAL A 31 17.22 -19.69 -22.37
N PRO A 32 17.54 -20.77 -21.62
CA PRO A 32 16.67 -21.95 -21.55
C PRO A 32 15.27 -21.60 -21.05
N LEU A 33 14.23 -22.19 -21.63
CA LEU A 33 12.84 -22.00 -21.16
C LEU A 33 12.66 -22.46 -19.70
N THR A 34 13.44 -23.47 -19.28
CA THR A 34 13.52 -23.94 -17.88
C THR A 34 14.15 -22.93 -16.91
N ALA A 35 14.83 -21.90 -17.41
CA ALA A 35 15.35 -20.81 -16.58
C ALA A 35 14.38 -19.61 -16.52
N ILE A 36 13.43 -19.52 -17.44
CA ILE A 36 12.48 -18.40 -17.54
C ILE A 36 11.23 -18.73 -16.73
N ARG A 37 10.93 -17.87 -15.76
CA ARG A 37 9.75 -17.93 -14.90
C ARG A 37 8.53 -17.31 -15.58
N ALA A 38 8.70 -16.13 -16.17
CA ALA A 38 7.62 -15.39 -16.81
C ALA A 38 8.17 -14.43 -17.86
N VAL A 39 7.31 -14.03 -18.80
CA VAL A 39 7.58 -12.96 -19.74
C VAL A 39 6.55 -11.84 -19.56
N ALA A 40 7.03 -10.63 -19.35
CA ALA A 40 6.22 -9.41 -19.30
C ALA A 40 6.66 -8.48 -20.43
N GLY A 41 5.78 -7.62 -20.91
CA GLY A 41 6.13 -6.71 -22.00
C GLY A 41 5.17 -5.54 -22.13
N ASN A 42 5.68 -4.47 -22.74
CA ASN A 42 4.90 -3.33 -23.21
C ASN A 42 5.30 -3.01 -24.66
N LYS A 43 4.83 -1.88 -25.18
CA LYS A 43 5.07 -1.48 -26.58
C LYS A 43 6.55 -1.28 -26.93
N THR A 44 7.39 -1.00 -25.95
CA THR A 44 8.80 -0.60 -26.14
C THR A 44 9.78 -1.55 -25.48
N GLU A 45 9.33 -2.47 -24.64
CA GLU A 45 10.19 -3.34 -23.86
C GLU A 45 9.58 -4.74 -23.66
N MET A 46 10.44 -5.76 -23.65
CA MET A 46 10.12 -7.12 -23.25
C MET A 46 11.05 -7.53 -22.10
N VAL A 47 10.47 -8.12 -21.05
CA VAL A 47 11.17 -8.51 -19.83
C VAL A 47 11.02 -10.01 -19.62
N LEU A 48 12.16 -10.72 -19.56
CA LEU A 48 12.22 -12.10 -19.10
C LEU A 48 12.54 -12.10 -17.60
N GLN A 49 11.65 -12.67 -16.81
CA GLN A 49 11.87 -12.92 -15.38
C GLN A 49 12.41 -14.33 -15.22
N MET A 50 13.51 -14.48 -14.47
CA MET A 50 14.17 -15.77 -14.27
C MET A 50 13.59 -16.49 -13.07
N ARG A 51 13.67 -17.83 -13.05
CA ARG A 51 13.33 -18.62 -11.86
C ARG A 51 14.40 -18.42 -10.79
N ASP A 52 13.97 -18.34 -9.54
CA ASP A 52 14.87 -18.31 -8.40
C ASP A 52 15.62 -19.65 -8.31
N GLN A 53 16.95 -19.59 -8.21
CA GLN A 53 17.75 -20.79 -7.99
C GLN A 53 17.78 -21.13 -6.50
N PRO A 54 17.72 -22.42 -6.11
CA PRO A 54 17.80 -22.82 -4.72
C PRO A 54 19.11 -22.31 -4.10
N GLU A 55 19.04 -21.90 -2.82
CA GLU A 55 20.03 -21.15 -2.04
C GLU A 55 21.44 -21.78 -1.87
N ASN A 56 21.84 -22.73 -2.70
CA ASN A 56 23.12 -23.45 -2.57
C ASN A 56 24.30 -22.79 -3.29
N THR A 57 24.17 -21.54 -3.72
CA THR A 57 25.31 -20.73 -4.22
C THR A 57 25.60 -19.59 -3.26
N THR A 58 26.33 -19.92 -2.20
CA THR A 58 26.95 -18.96 -1.29
C THR A 58 27.77 -17.93 -2.10
N GLY A 59 27.31 -16.67 -2.15
CA GLY A 59 28.09 -15.53 -2.66
C GLY A 59 28.18 -15.34 -4.19
N GLY A 60 27.34 -16.01 -5.00
CA GLY A 60 27.33 -15.87 -6.46
C GLY A 60 26.50 -14.69 -6.99
N ILE A 61 26.81 -14.20 -8.19
CA ILE A 61 25.95 -13.25 -8.93
C ILE A 61 24.73 -14.01 -9.47
N VAL A 62 23.53 -13.62 -9.07
CA VAL A 62 22.27 -14.24 -9.50
C VAL A 62 21.62 -13.41 -10.61
N PHE A 63 21.27 -14.07 -11.71
CA PHE A 63 20.59 -13.43 -12.84
C PHE A 63 19.07 -13.43 -12.62
N GLN A 64 18.50 -12.26 -12.29
CA GLN A 64 17.08 -12.16 -11.93
C GLN A 64 16.17 -11.78 -13.11
N ASN A 65 16.56 -10.79 -13.90
CA ASN A 65 15.72 -10.23 -14.96
C ASN A 65 16.56 -9.83 -16.18
N MET A 66 16.03 -10.07 -17.37
CA MET A 66 16.58 -9.59 -18.64
C MET A 66 15.57 -8.68 -19.34
N ARG A 67 15.99 -7.50 -19.81
CA ARG A 67 15.12 -6.57 -20.55
C ARG A 67 15.66 -6.35 -21.96
N PHE A 68 14.77 -6.48 -22.94
CA PHE A 68 14.99 -6.17 -24.33
C PHE A 68 14.23 -4.89 -24.68
N ALA A 69 14.91 -3.95 -25.32
CA ALA A 69 14.25 -2.81 -25.94
C ALA A 69 13.70 -3.24 -27.31
N VAL A 70 12.44 -2.93 -27.57
CA VAL A 70 11.79 -3.09 -28.88
C VAL A 70 12.06 -1.79 -29.67
N PRO A 71 12.86 -1.83 -30.76
CA PRO A 71 13.19 -0.64 -31.53
C PRO A 71 11.94 -0.02 -32.16
N LYS A 72 11.90 1.30 -32.34
CA LYS A 72 10.76 2.03 -32.95
C LYS A 72 10.42 1.61 -34.39
N THR A 73 11.28 0.83 -35.03
CA THR A 73 11.07 0.29 -36.37
C THR A 73 11.61 -1.14 -36.38
N CYS A 74 10.74 -2.12 -36.61
CA CYS A 74 11.10 -3.52 -36.67
C CYS A 74 11.01 -4.00 -38.12
N VAL A 75 12.04 -4.67 -38.61
CA VAL A 75 12.02 -5.28 -39.95
C VAL A 75 10.98 -6.41 -39.95
N GLY A 76 10.06 -6.40 -40.91
CA GLY A 76 9.00 -7.41 -41.03
C GLY A 76 7.67 -7.07 -40.33
N PHE A 77 7.56 -5.90 -39.70
CA PHE A 77 6.32 -5.46 -39.03
C PHE A 77 5.93 -4.06 -39.48
N GLU A 78 4.66 -3.86 -39.87
CA GLU A 78 4.13 -2.53 -40.24
C GLU A 78 4.01 -1.62 -39.02
N GLN A 79 3.74 -2.18 -37.84
CA GLN A 79 3.67 -1.47 -36.57
C GLN A 79 4.56 -2.11 -35.50
N THR A 80 5.39 -1.29 -34.85
CA THR A 80 6.35 -1.72 -33.83
C THR A 80 5.72 -2.36 -32.60
N GLU A 81 4.51 -1.92 -32.24
CA GLU A 81 3.78 -2.47 -31.10
C GLU A 81 3.36 -3.93 -31.32
N GLU A 82 3.24 -4.35 -32.58
CA GLU A 82 2.87 -5.70 -32.99
C GLU A 82 4.05 -6.65 -32.80
N ALA A 83 5.27 -6.23 -33.17
CA ALA A 83 6.49 -7.03 -33.02
C ALA A 83 6.77 -7.43 -31.55
N GLY A 84 6.62 -6.48 -30.62
CA GLY A 84 6.83 -6.74 -29.19
C GLY A 84 5.76 -7.67 -28.59
N LYS A 85 4.50 -7.49 -28.99
CA LYS A 85 3.39 -8.34 -28.56
C LYS A 85 3.47 -9.74 -29.15
N GLU A 86 3.81 -9.87 -30.42
CA GLU A 86 3.96 -11.16 -31.09
C GLU A 86 5.09 -11.96 -30.47
N MET A 87 6.23 -11.33 -30.18
CA MET A 87 7.34 -11.99 -29.50
C MET A 87 6.99 -12.41 -28.07
N GLN A 88 6.28 -11.55 -27.34
CA GLN A 88 5.76 -11.91 -26.01
C GLN A 88 4.83 -13.12 -26.10
N VAL A 89 3.92 -13.16 -27.08
CA VAL A 89 3.00 -14.28 -27.31
C VAL A 89 3.75 -15.54 -27.70
N ALA A 90 4.80 -15.44 -28.53
CA ALA A 90 5.61 -16.57 -28.95
C ALA A 90 6.39 -17.20 -27.77
N VAL A 91 7.06 -16.37 -26.94
CA VAL A 91 7.76 -16.85 -25.75
C VAL A 91 6.77 -17.45 -24.75
N GLN A 92 5.64 -16.79 -24.55
CA GLN A 92 4.57 -17.28 -23.67
C GLN A 92 4.01 -18.63 -24.16
N SER A 93 3.73 -18.76 -25.45
CA SER A 93 3.21 -19.99 -26.05
C SER A 93 4.22 -21.14 -26.02
N ALA A 94 5.51 -20.86 -26.19
CA ALA A 94 6.54 -21.87 -26.07
C ALA A 94 6.73 -22.35 -24.63
N LEU A 95 6.63 -21.44 -23.66
CA LEU A 95 6.61 -21.82 -22.26
C LEU A 95 5.34 -22.68 -21.96
N GLU A 96 4.17 -22.32 -22.50
CA GLU A 96 2.92 -23.08 -22.30
C GLU A 96 3.02 -24.49 -22.91
N SER A 97 3.56 -24.57 -24.13
CA SER A 97 3.76 -25.83 -24.86
C SER A 97 4.79 -26.74 -24.18
N ALA A 98 5.76 -26.16 -23.46
CA ALA A 98 6.70 -26.90 -22.64
C ALA A 98 6.12 -27.35 -21.28
N GLY A 99 4.85 -27.06 -21.00
CA GLY A 99 4.22 -27.31 -19.69
C GLY A 99 4.79 -26.41 -18.59
N LEU A 100 5.35 -25.26 -18.96
CA LEU A 100 6.03 -24.32 -18.09
C LEU A 100 5.21 -23.04 -17.81
N VAL A 101 3.96 -22.93 -18.32
CA VAL A 101 2.97 -21.91 -17.92
C VAL A 101 1.52 -22.40 -18.01
N ASP A 102 0.70 -21.96 -17.06
CA ASP A 102 -0.75 -22.19 -16.97
C ASP A 102 -1.57 -20.96 -17.45
N GLY A 103 -1.74 -20.68 -18.75
CA GLY A 103 -2.82 -19.82 -19.32
C GLY A 103 -3.10 -18.39 -18.76
N LYS A 104 -2.62 -17.35 -19.46
CA LYS A 104 -2.77 -15.86 -19.32
C LYS A 104 -3.56 -15.15 -18.19
N ALA A 105 -4.69 -15.63 -17.68
CA ALA A 105 -5.37 -15.07 -16.49
C ALA A 105 -5.20 -15.99 -15.28
N ALA A 106 -5.31 -17.30 -15.53
CA ALA A 106 -4.87 -18.36 -14.65
C ALA A 106 -3.34 -18.46 -14.56
N ALA A 107 -2.54 -17.77 -15.40
CA ALA A 107 -1.07 -17.86 -15.33
C ALA A 107 -0.51 -16.94 -14.27
N ILE A 108 -1.06 -15.74 -14.13
CA ILE A 108 -0.65 -14.79 -13.09
C ILE A 108 -1.22 -15.23 -11.74
N LEU A 109 -2.48 -15.71 -11.74
CA LEU A 109 -3.07 -16.33 -10.56
C LEU A 109 -2.35 -17.66 -10.25
N GLY A 110 -2.34 -18.63 -11.16
CA GLY A 110 -1.76 -19.99 -11.05
C GLY A 110 -0.26 -20.05 -10.76
N ASN A 111 0.58 -19.20 -11.36
CA ASN A 111 2.01 -19.20 -11.04
C ASN A 111 2.30 -18.64 -9.64
N VAL A 112 1.43 -17.77 -9.12
CA VAL A 112 1.51 -17.31 -7.73
C VAL A 112 0.76 -18.27 -6.81
N THR A 113 -0.31 -18.94 -7.26
CA THR A 113 -0.96 -20.05 -6.55
C THR A 113 -0.01 -21.23 -6.38
N ALA A 114 0.94 -21.42 -7.30
CA ALA A 114 2.03 -22.38 -7.13
C ALA A 114 3.01 -21.98 -6.00
N GLU A 115 3.21 -20.68 -5.74
CA GLU A 115 4.04 -20.19 -4.62
C GLU A 115 3.32 -20.21 -3.26
N ILE A 116 2.04 -19.84 -3.23
CA ILE A 116 1.24 -19.84 -2.00
C ILE A 116 0.66 -21.23 -1.69
N GLY A 117 0.76 -22.17 -2.63
CA GLY A 117 0.13 -23.48 -2.56
C GLY A 117 -1.39 -23.42 -2.81
N LYS A 118 -2.08 -24.54 -2.56
CA LYS A 118 -3.54 -24.65 -2.72
C LYS A 118 -4.23 -23.46 -2.01
N PRO A 119 -5.12 -22.72 -2.68
CA PRO A 119 -5.84 -21.61 -2.06
C PRO A 119 -6.75 -22.16 -0.96
N LEU A 120 -6.66 -21.54 0.21
CA LEU A 120 -7.43 -21.88 1.40
C LEU A 120 -8.63 -20.94 1.55
N ALA A 121 -8.44 -19.65 1.25
CA ALA A 121 -9.50 -18.64 1.25
C ALA A 121 -9.27 -17.60 0.16
N VAL A 122 -10.37 -17.10 -0.43
CA VAL A 122 -10.33 -16.02 -1.42
C VAL A 122 -11.31 -14.93 -1.01
N PHE A 123 -10.81 -13.69 -0.95
CA PHE A 123 -11.60 -12.49 -0.75
C PHE A 123 -11.57 -11.65 -2.02
N GLU A 124 -12.74 -11.38 -2.59
CA GLU A 124 -12.85 -10.53 -3.78
C GLU A 124 -13.05 -9.06 -3.39
N GLU A 125 -12.48 -8.17 -4.20
CA GLU A 125 -12.64 -6.71 -4.10
C GLU A 125 -12.31 -6.07 -2.74
N LEU A 126 -11.35 -6.64 -1.98
CA LEU A 126 -10.88 -6.03 -0.74
C LEU A 126 -10.22 -4.68 -0.99
N VAL A 127 -10.65 -3.67 -0.23
CA VAL A 127 -10.08 -2.32 -0.29
C VAL A 127 -8.84 -2.26 0.58
N VAL A 128 -7.69 -2.07 -0.06
CA VAL A 128 -6.39 -1.89 0.61
C VAL A 128 -6.00 -0.44 0.46
N SER A 129 -5.70 0.23 1.58
CA SER A 129 -5.28 1.62 1.61
C SER A 129 -3.79 1.78 1.34
N GLN A 130 -2.97 0.80 1.75
CA GLN A 130 -1.52 0.73 1.53
C GLN A 130 -1.11 -0.71 1.22
N PRO A 131 -0.61 -1.02 0.01
CA PRO A 131 -0.66 -0.21 -1.21
C PRO A 131 -2.11 0.11 -1.62
N SER A 132 -2.35 1.31 -2.13
CA SER A 132 -3.70 1.75 -2.48
C SER A 132 -4.26 0.98 -3.68
N GLY A 133 -5.40 0.31 -3.49
CA GLY A 133 -6.09 -0.42 -4.55
C GLY A 133 -7.25 -1.29 -4.06
N LYS A 134 -7.96 -1.90 -5.01
CA LYS A 134 -8.90 -2.98 -4.75
C LYS A 134 -8.28 -4.28 -5.23
N PHE A 135 -8.20 -5.27 -4.36
CA PHE A 135 -7.49 -6.51 -4.63
C PHE A 135 -8.39 -7.72 -4.42
N THR A 136 -8.26 -8.71 -5.30
CA THR A 136 -8.63 -10.08 -4.96
C THR A 136 -7.49 -10.67 -4.15
N VAL A 137 -7.77 -11.04 -2.91
CA VAL A 137 -6.78 -11.55 -1.96
C VAL A 137 -6.99 -13.05 -1.77
N THR A 138 -5.98 -13.84 -2.13
CA THR A 138 -6.00 -15.29 -2.01
C THR A 138 -4.99 -15.73 -0.96
N LEU A 139 -5.46 -16.40 0.09
CA LEU A 139 -4.61 -16.96 1.13
C LEU A 139 -4.35 -18.43 0.81
N GLY A 140 -3.08 -18.80 0.68
CA GLY A 140 -2.64 -20.18 0.54
C GLY A 140 -2.03 -20.71 1.84
N LYS A 141 -1.30 -21.82 1.75
CA LYS A 141 -0.61 -22.44 2.89
C LYS A 141 0.69 -21.71 3.26
N SER A 142 1.43 -21.22 2.27
CA SER A 142 2.76 -20.61 2.43
C SER A 142 2.77 -19.09 2.29
N GLY A 143 1.70 -18.49 1.76
CA GLY A 143 1.66 -17.06 1.52
C GLY A 143 0.29 -16.52 1.13
N ILE A 144 0.25 -15.22 0.93
CA ILE A 144 -0.92 -14.45 0.54
C ILE A 144 -0.65 -13.79 -0.81
N GLN A 145 -1.56 -13.95 -1.74
CA GLN A 145 -1.53 -13.30 -3.04
C GLN A 145 -2.52 -12.13 -3.07
N PHE A 146 -2.08 -11.03 -3.66
CA PHE A 146 -2.89 -9.86 -3.94
C PHE A 146 -2.93 -9.65 -5.45
N PHE A 147 -4.12 -9.66 -6.04
CA PHE A 147 -4.32 -9.42 -7.46
C PHE A 147 -5.14 -8.13 -7.67
N ASP A 148 -4.55 -7.13 -8.31
CA ASP A 148 -5.24 -5.91 -8.72
C ASP A 148 -5.90 -6.14 -10.08
N THR A 149 -7.22 -6.30 -10.08
CA THR A 149 -8.01 -6.56 -11.30
C THR A 149 -7.89 -5.44 -12.32
N LYS A 150 -7.75 -4.18 -11.89
CA LYS A 150 -7.66 -3.03 -12.80
C LYS A 150 -6.28 -2.92 -13.44
N LYS A 151 -5.23 -3.08 -12.64
CA LYS A 151 -3.84 -2.98 -13.11
C LYS A 151 -3.33 -4.28 -13.72
N LYS A 152 -4.09 -5.38 -13.60
CA LYS A 152 -3.69 -6.74 -13.98
C LYS A 152 -2.30 -7.09 -13.42
N ALA A 153 -2.06 -6.68 -12.19
CA ALA A 153 -0.79 -6.85 -11.50
C ALA A 153 -1.02 -7.68 -10.24
N ALA A 154 -0.09 -8.57 -9.94
CA ALA A 154 -0.12 -9.38 -8.72
C ALA A 154 1.15 -9.18 -7.91
N PHE A 155 1.04 -9.33 -6.60
CA PHE A 155 2.18 -9.53 -5.72
C PHE A 155 1.83 -10.57 -4.66
N SER A 156 2.85 -11.29 -4.19
CA SER A 156 2.73 -12.30 -3.13
C SER A 156 3.51 -11.87 -1.89
N VAL A 157 3.04 -12.32 -0.73
CA VAL A 157 3.65 -12.08 0.57
C VAL A 157 3.71 -13.41 1.32
N SER A 158 4.92 -13.85 1.67
CA SER A 158 5.10 -15.07 2.47
C SER A 158 4.56 -14.89 3.89
N HIS A 159 3.98 -15.95 4.45
CA HIS A 159 3.54 -15.97 5.86
C HIS A 159 4.69 -15.71 6.84
N GLU A 160 5.92 -16.09 6.47
CA GLU A 160 7.12 -15.88 7.29
C GLU A 160 7.49 -14.39 7.40
N THR A 161 7.22 -13.62 6.34
CA THR A 161 7.47 -12.18 6.31
C THR A 161 6.51 -11.41 7.21
N ILE A 162 5.34 -11.99 7.52
CA ILE A 162 4.33 -11.36 8.38
C ILE A 162 4.68 -11.61 9.85
N GLY A 163 4.86 -10.52 10.60
CA GLY A 163 5.14 -10.59 12.03
C GLY A 163 3.86 -10.77 12.84
N ASN A 164 2.93 -9.84 12.66
CA ASN A 164 1.68 -9.80 13.40
C ASN A 164 0.64 -8.95 12.67
N PHE A 165 -0.62 -9.10 13.10
CA PHE A 165 -1.72 -8.27 12.65
C PHE A 165 -2.15 -7.31 13.74
N PHE A 166 -2.72 -6.18 13.34
CA PHE A 166 -3.43 -5.27 14.22
C PHE A 166 -4.84 -5.05 13.70
N LEU A 167 -5.80 -5.00 14.62
CA LEU A 167 -7.17 -4.57 14.34
C LEU A 167 -7.46 -3.37 15.25
N VAL A 168 -7.55 -2.18 14.67
CA VAL A 168 -7.69 -0.92 15.41
C VAL A 168 -8.85 -0.09 14.88
N ASP A 169 -9.61 0.51 15.79
CA ASP A 169 -10.69 1.44 15.46
C ASP A 169 -10.11 2.78 14.98
N ILE A 170 -10.83 3.45 14.08
CA ILE A 170 -10.53 4.82 13.69
C ILE A 170 -11.38 5.74 14.58
N PRO A 171 -10.78 6.56 15.46
CA PRO A 171 -11.52 7.49 16.30
C PRO A 171 -12.46 8.36 15.47
N HIS A 172 -13.69 8.55 15.95
CA HIS A 172 -14.76 9.33 15.32
C HIS A 172 -15.20 8.87 13.92
N ALA A 173 -14.72 7.72 13.43
CA ALA A 173 -15.16 7.14 12.18
C ALA A 173 -15.79 5.77 12.42
N GLU A 174 -16.85 5.46 11.69
CA GLU A 174 -17.43 4.12 11.66
C GLU A 174 -16.60 3.18 10.78
N ALA A 175 -15.30 3.09 11.04
CA ALA A 175 -14.37 2.28 10.28
C ALA A 175 -13.22 1.78 11.17
N GLN A 176 -12.62 0.69 10.70
CA GLN A 176 -11.50 0.02 11.35
C GLN A 176 -10.35 -0.19 10.35
N TYR A 177 -9.13 -0.06 10.85
CA TYR A 177 -7.95 -0.53 10.15
C TYR A 177 -7.64 -1.97 10.57
N PHE A 178 -7.45 -2.82 9.57
CA PHE A 178 -6.75 -4.09 9.74
C PHE A 178 -5.37 -3.95 9.11
N VAL A 179 -4.31 -4.22 9.87
CA VAL A 179 -2.93 -3.94 9.44
C VAL A 179 -2.10 -5.20 9.55
N ALA A 180 -1.52 -5.64 8.44
CA ALA A 180 -0.49 -6.68 8.44
C ALA A 180 0.89 -6.03 8.51
N CYS A 181 1.56 -6.17 9.65
CA CYS A 181 2.91 -5.63 9.83
C CYS A 181 3.95 -6.68 9.43
N LEU A 182 4.84 -6.28 8.53
CA LEU A 182 5.87 -7.13 7.96
C LEU A 182 7.16 -6.99 8.78
N GLU A 183 7.83 -8.11 9.03
CA GLU A 183 9.16 -8.14 9.65
C GLU A 183 10.25 -7.70 8.67
N SER A 184 10.09 -8.08 7.41
CA SER A 184 10.94 -7.64 6.31
C SER A 184 10.13 -6.80 5.33
N LYS A 185 10.68 -5.67 4.89
CA LYS A 185 10.02 -4.80 3.91
C LYS A 185 9.87 -5.55 2.58
N ILE A 186 8.71 -5.42 1.94
CA ILE A 186 8.48 -5.98 0.60
C ILE A 186 8.51 -4.86 -0.43
N ARG A 187 9.14 -5.11 -1.59
CA ARG A 187 9.16 -4.16 -2.68
C ARG A 187 8.02 -4.43 -3.66
N ILE A 188 7.12 -3.47 -3.82
CA ILE A 188 6.05 -3.52 -4.82
C ILE A 188 6.28 -2.40 -5.82
N GLY A 189 6.68 -2.77 -7.04
CA GLY A 189 7.13 -1.80 -8.04
C GLY A 189 8.41 -1.09 -7.57
N ALA A 190 8.37 0.23 -7.42
CA ALA A 190 9.50 1.03 -6.95
C ALA A 190 9.53 1.23 -5.43
N THR A 191 8.42 0.95 -4.73
CA THR A 191 8.19 1.34 -3.35
C THR A 191 8.34 0.15 -2.39
N ASP A 192 9.00 0.39 -1.26
CA ASP A 192 9.13 -0.58 -0.17
C ASP A 192 8.01 -0.38 0.86
N PHE A 193 7.29 -1.44 1.19
CA PHE A 193 6.21 -1.45 2.15
C PHE A 193 6.62 -2.26 3.39
N SER A 194 6.48 -1.64 4.57
CA SER A 194 6.65 -2.30 5.88
C SER A 194 5.34 -2.82 6.46
N CYS A 195 4.20 -2.29 5.99
CA CYS A 195 2.88 -2.67 6.47
C CYS A 195 1.89 -2.66 5.31
N LEU A 196 0.94 -3.59 5.34
CA LEU A 196 -0.23 -3.59 4.48
C LEU A 196 -1.43 -3.13 5.31
N VAL A 197 -2.13 -2.09 4.85
CA VAL A 197 -3.24 -1.47 5.58
C VAL A 197 -4.53 -1.68 4.80
N PHE A 198 -5.48 -2.36 5.42
CA PHE A 198 -6.84 -2.56 4.95
C PHE A 198 -7.77 -1.65 5.74
N THR A 199 -8.77 -1.08 5.08
CA THR A 199 -9.78 -0.24 5.74
C THR A 199 -11.14 -0.85 5.51
N PHE A 200 -11.86 -1.10 6.60
CA PHE A 200 -13.20 -1.66 6.60
C PHE A 200 -14.16 -0.67 7.23
N ALA A 201 -15.31 -0.46 6.61
CA ALA A 201 -16.40 0.27 7.26
C ALA A 201 -17.07 -0.67 8.28
N ASN A 202 -17.43 -0.15 9.46
CA ASN A 202 -18.03 -0.95 10.53
C ASN A 202 -19.41 -1.51 10.15
N ASN A 203 -20.11 -0.82 9.25
CA ASN A 203 -21.39 -1.25 8.67
C ASN A 203 -21.23 -2.28 7.53
N GLN A 204 -20.00 -2.59 7.12
CA GLN A 204 -19.75 -3.58 6.08
C GLN A 204 -19.93 -4.99 6.67
N VAL A 205 -21.15 -5.48 6.57
CA VAL A 205 -21.52 -6.84 6.96
C VAL A 205 -21.36 -7.76 5.75
N LEU A 206 -20.64 -8.85 5.94
CA LEU A 206 -20.64 -9.95 4.98
C LEU A 206 -21.89 -10.79 5.20
N SER A 207 -22.75 -10.85 4.18
CA SER A 207 -23.89 -11.76 4.14
C SER A 207 -23.46 -13.17 3.74
N GLU A 208 -24.21 -14.19 4.18
CA GLU A 208 -24.00 -15.60 3.79
C GLU A 208 -24.07 -15.84 2.26
N SER A 209 -24.59 -14.87 1.51
CA SER A 209 -24.71 -14.89 0.05
C SER A 209 -23.49 -14.35 -0.70
N HIS A 210 -22.53 -13.71 -0.01
CA HIS A 210 -21.26 -13.36 -0.65
C HIS A 210 -20.45 -14.64 -0.86
N GLN A 211 -20.18 -14.96 -2.13
CA GLN A 211 -19.38 -16.12 -2.53
C GLN A 211 -17.93 -15.89 -2.12
N TRP A 212 -17.58 -16.22 -0.90
CA TRP A 212 -16.19 -16.56 -0.62
C TRP A 212 -15.99 -18.00 -1.09
N ALA A 213 -15.22 -18.15 -2.16
CA ALA A 213 -14.66 -19.44 -2.49
C ALA A 213 -13.55 -19.73 -1.47
N MET A 214 -13.90 -20.13 -0.24
CA MET A 214 -13.00 -21.05 0.44
C MET A 214 -13.08 -22.32 -0.38
N GLU A 215 -12.13 -22.48 -1.30
CA GLU A 215 -11.86 -23.73 -1.99
C GLU A 215 -11.26 -24.76 -1.01
N LEU A 216 -11.88 -24.91 0.16
CA LEU A 216 -11.66 -26.01 1.08
C LEU A 216 -12.97 -26.77 1.20
N LYS A 217 -13.00 -27.89 0.49
CA LYS A 217 -14.04 -28.90 0.59
C LYS A 217 -14.08 -29.38 2.04
N SER A 218 -15.24 -29.32 2.70
CA SER A 218 -15.50 -29.86 4.04
C SER A 218 -14.66 -29.28 5.20
N GLN A 219 -15.23 -29.29 6.41
CA GLN A 219 -14.54 -28.91 7.65
C GLN A 219 -13.28 -29.74 7.89
N GLU A 220 -13.24 -30.97 7.37
CA GLU A 220 -12.15 -31.93 7.53
C GLU A 220 -10.87 -31.50 6.78
N ASP A 221 -11.00 -30.94 5.56
CA ASP A 221 -9.82 -30.42 4.84
C ASP A 221 -9.26 -29.15 5.50
N ILE A 222 -10.12 -28.32 6.12
CA ILE A 222 -9.70 -27.13 6.86
C ILE A 222 -8.88 -27.54 8.09
N VAL A 223 -9.36 -28.53 8.84
CA VAL A 223 -8.65 -29.11 9.98
C VAL A 223 -7.34 -29.75 9.53
N ALA A 224 -7.33 -30.48 8.42
CA ALA A 224 -6.13 -31.10 7.87
C ALA A 224 -5.09 -30.07 7.40
N ALA A 225 -5.53 -28.92 6.89
CA ALA A 225 -4.65 -27.86 6.38
C ALA A 225 -4.12 -26.92 7.48
N LEU A 226 -4.94 -26.58 8.47
CA LEU A 226 -4.67 -25.54 9.48
C LEU A 226 -4.38 -26.08 10.89
N GLY A 227 -4.71 -27.35 11.16
CA GLY A 227 -4.70 -27.93 12.51
C GLY A 227 -5.97 -27.62 13.31
N GLU A 228 -6.25 -28.43 14.34
CA GLU A 228 -7.51 -28.39 15.08
C GLU A 228 -7.79 -27.05 15.79
N GLU A 229 -6.77 -26.35 16.29
CA GLU A 229 -6.97 -25.09 17.02
C GLU A 229 -7.30 -23.91 16.09
N SER A 230 -6.57 -23.78 14.97
CA SER A 230 -6.81 -22.73 13.97
C SER A 230 -8.09 -22.96 13.19
N ALA A 231 -8.47 -24.23 12.96
CA ALA A 231 -9.73 -24.57 12.29
C ALA A 231 -10.98 -24.26 13.13
N LYS A 232 -10.88 -24.17 14.47
CA LYS A 232 -12.01 -23.71 15.31
C LYS A 232 -12.35 -22.24 15.09
N LEU A 233 -11.37 -21.44 14.67
CA LEU A 233 -11.56 -20.02 14.37
C LEU A 233 -12.22 -19.80 13.01
N VAL A 234 -12.23 -20.83 12.13
CA VAL A 234 -12.76 -20.69 10.77
C VAL A 234 -13.76 -21.80 10.41
N THR A 235 -15.02 -21.43 10.20
CA THR A 235 -16.06 -22.27 9.59
C THR A 235 -16.19 -21.94 8.10
N PRO A 236 -16.57 -22.90 7.22
CA PRO A 236 -16.78 -22.72 5.78
C PRO A 236 -18.07 -21.96 5.40
N LYS A 237 -18.84 -21.48 6.39
CA LYS A 237 -19.83 -20.40 6.24
C LYS A 237 -19.74 -19.50 7.46
N MET A 238 -19.66 -18.20 7.23
CA MET A 238 -19.42 -17.14 8.20
C MET A 238 -20.24 -15.95 7.78
N SER A 239 -20.88 -15.33 8.75
CA SER A 239 -21.62 -14.09 8.61
C SER A 239 -21.29 -13.19 9.80
N GLY A 240 -21.26 -11.89 9.56
CA GLY A 240 -20.82 -10.92 10.56
C GLY A 240 -20.08 -9.74 9.96
N LYS A 241 -19.40 -8.98 10.81
CA LYS A 241 -18.61 -7.82 10.38
C LYS A 241 -17.42 -8.29 9.55
N MET A 242 -17.21 -7.63 8.41
CA MET A 242 -16.13 -7.98 7.47
C MET A 242 -14.76 -7.97 8.14
N CYS A 243 -14.47 -6.95 8.95
CA CYS A 243 -13.23 -6.80 9.69
C CYS A 243 -12.93 -7.99 10.61
N ASP A 244 -13.92 -8.45 11.38
CA ASP A 244 -13.79 -9.57 12.32
C ASP A 244 -13.54 -10.89 11.58
N ILE A 245 -14.25 -11.10 10.46
CA ILE A 245 -14.09 -12.28 9.60
C ILE A 245 -12.70 -12.30 8.97
N VAL A 246 -12.27 -11.20 8.36
CA VAL A 246 -10.94 -11.09 7.75
C VAL A 246 -9.85 -11.31 8.81
N ALA A 247 -9.99 -10.70 9.98
CA ALA A 247 -9.04 -10.89 11.08
C ALA A 247 -9.00 -12.35 11.56
N ALA A 248 -10.14 -13.02 11.70
CA ALA A 248 -10.21 -14.42 12.10
C ALA A 248 -9.58 -15.36 11.06
N VAL A 249 -9.89 -15.16 9.78
CA VAL A 249 -9.35 -15.96 8.67
C VAL A 249 -7.84 -15.78 8.54
N PHE A 250 -7.34 -14.54 8.57
CA PHE A 250 -5.90 -14.28 8.52
C PHE A 250 -5.17 -14.86 9.75
N LYS A 251 -5.77 -14.75 10.94
CA LYS A 251 -5.22 -15.36 12.17
C LYS A 251 -5.09 -16.86 12.03
N ALA A 252 -6.13 -17.53 11.53
CA ALA A 252 -6.16 -18.98 11.41
C ALA A 252 -5.21 -19.50 10.32
N ILE A 253 -5.22 -18.88 9.15
CA ILE A 253 -4.42 -19.34 8.00
C ILE A 253 -2.94 -19.00 8.17
N VAL A 254 -2.62 -17.76 8.56
CA VAL A 254 -1.23 -17.30 8.69
C VAL A 254 -0.63 -17.72 10.04
N SER A 255 -1.47 -18.08 11.02
CA SER A 255 -1.05 -18.49 12.37
C SER A 255 -0.19 -17.44 13.09
N LYS A 256 -0.51 -16.15 12.87
CA LYS A 256 0.13 -15.01 13.54
C LYS A 256 -0.87 -14.28 14.44
N PRO A 257 -0.42 -13.69 15.55
CA PRO A 257 -1.33 -13.04 16.49
C PRO A 257 -1.97 -11.79 15.86
N VAL A 258 -3.28 -11.65 16.09
CA VAL A 258 -4.02 -10.40 15.85
C VAL A 258 -4.10 -9.66 17.17
N ILE A 259 -3.53 -8.46 17.21
CA ILE A 259 -3.49 -7.60 18.39
C ILE A 259 -4.57 -6.53 18.22
N GLY A 260 -5.44 -6.40 19.22
CA GLY A 260 -6.45 -5.35 19.24
C GLY A 260 -5.85 -3.97 19.49
N GLY A 261 -6.56 -2.92 19.07
CA GLY A 261 -6.17 -1.52 19.28
C GLY A 261 -6.26 -1.03 20.72
N VAL A 262 -6.85 -1.82 21.61
CA VAL A 262 -7.08 -1.42 23.00
C VAL A 262 -5.80 -1.55 23.83
N ASN A 263 -5.39 -0.44 24.45
CA ASN A 263 -4.36 -0.41 25.48
C ASN A 263 -5.01 -0.13 26.84
N LYS A 264 -4.76 -0.99 27.83
CA LYS A 264 -5.29 -0.81 29.19
C LYS A 264 -4.48 0.18 30.01
N ASP A 265 -3.20 0.36 29.65
CA ASP A 265 -2.23 1.12 30.44
C ASP A 265 -2.08 2.58 29.94
N PHE A 266 -2.74 2.93 28.85
CA PHE A 266 -2.74 4.28 28.27
C PHE A 266 -4.11 4.56 27.70
N VAL A 267 -4.71 5.70 27.99
CA VAL A 267 -5.96 6.16 27.39
C VAL A 267 -5.81 7.65 27.09
N THR A 268 -6.39 8.09 25.96
CA THR A 268 -6.39 9.50 25.58
C THR A 268 -7.25 10.33 26.54
N VAL A 269 -6.83 11.56 26.79
CA VAL A 269 -7.58 12.53 27.60
C VAL A 269 -8.82 13.02 26.85
N ALA A 270 -8.72 13.17 25.53
CA ALA A 270 -9.79 13.72 24.70
C ALA A 270 -11.09 12.89 24.75
N ASP A 271 -10.99 11.56 24.66
CA ASP A 271 -12.17 10.68 24.55
C ASP A 271 -12.29 9.66 25.69
N ASN A 272 -11.29 9.53 26.57
CA ASN A 272 -11.21 8.55 27.66
C ASN A 272 -11.52 7.09 27.28
N THR A 273 -11.49 6.79 25.98
CA THR A 273 -11.91 5.50 25.41
C THR A 273 -10.99 5.04 24.28
N THR A 274 -10.23 5.96 23.68
CA THR A 274 -9.35 5.67 22.56
C THR A 274 -7.89 5.60 23.01
N ASN A 275 -7.05 4.94 22.21
CA ASN A 275 -5.61 4.81 22.45
C ASN A 275 -4.82 5.43 21.29
N ALA A 276 -5.45 6.33 20.53
CA ALA A 276 -4.94 6.87 19.29
C ALA A 276 -4.83 8.39 19.38
N LEU A 277 -3.64 8.91 19.10
CA LEU A 277 -3.33 10.32 19.12
C LEU A 277 -3.31 10.85 17.70
N ARG A 278 -4.01 11.96 17.43
CA ARG A 278 -3.86 12.67 16.16
C ARG A 278 -2.48 13.32 16.11
N CYS A 279 -1.72 13.07 15.05
CA CYS A 279 -0.42 13.68 14.83
C CYS A 279 -0.01 13.64 13.37
N MET A 280 1.12 14.28 13.05
CA MET A 280 1.72 14.26 11.73
C MET A 280 3.04 13.50 11.72
N HIS A 281 3.28 12.74 10.66
CA HIS A 281 4.57 12.10 10.39
C HIS A 281 4.96 12.37 8.93
N LYS A 282 6.19 12.87 8.72
CA LYS A 282 6.68 13.26 7.38
C LYS A 282 5.73 14.21 6.64
N GLY A 283 5.10 15.14 7.38
CA GLY A 283 4.17 16.13 6.84
C GLY A 283 2.78 15.59 6.47
N ALA A 284 2.46 14.34 6.78
CA ALA A 284 1.13 13.77 6.58
C ALA A 284 0.40 13.61 7.92
N ASP A 285 -0.85 14.08 7.97
CA ASP A 285 -1.77 13.87 9.10
C ASP A 285 -2.18 12.39 9.22
N GLY A 286 -2.27 11.92 10.45
CA GLY A 286 -2.61 10.54 10.77
C GLY A 286 -2.85 10.31 12.26
N LEU A 287 -2.86 9.04 12.64
CA LEU A 287 -3.17 8.56 13.98
C LEU A 287 -2.00 7.71 14.49
N LEU A 288 -1.46 8.08 15.64
CA LEU A 288 -0.47 7.33 16.40
C LEU A 288 -1.19 6.51 17.46
N TYR A 289 -1.31 5.21 17.22
CA TYR A 289 -1.85 4.25 18.17
C TYR A 289 -0.77 3.85 19.17
N VAL A 290 -1.01 4.16 20.44
CA VAL A 290 -0.16 3.84 21.58
C VAL A 290 -0.61 2.50 22.16
N LEU A 291 -0.11 1.41 21.59
CA LEU A 291 -0.46 0.04 21.98
C LEU A 291 0.46 -0.44 23.11
N GLY A 292 0.09 -1.53 23.80
CA GLY A 292 0.82 -1.99 25.00
C GLY A 292 2.31 -2.34 24.76
N ASN A 293 2.67 -2.77 23.55
CA ASN A 293 4.03 -3.16 23.15
C ASN A 293 4.58 -2.43 21.91
N ASN A 294 3.76 -1.64 21.23
CA ASN A 294 4.11 -1.01 19.94
C ASN A 294 3.53 0.40 19.85
N LEU A 295 4.24 1.28 19.16
CA LEU A 295 3.66 2.46 18.53
C LEU A 295 3.31 2.11 17.09
N LEU A 296 2.09 2.42 16.67
CA LEU A 296 1.64 2.18 15.30
C LEU A 296 1.07 3.48 14.73
N PHE A 297 1.75 4.08 13.76
CA PHE A 297 1.25 5.24 13.03
C PHE A 297 0.55 4.81 11.74
N LEU A 298 -0.67 5.29 11.53
CA LEU A 298 -1.51 5.02 10.35
C LEU A 298 -2.09 6.34 9.82
N HIS A 299 -2.44 6.45 8.54
CA HIS A 299 -2.38 5.44 7.48
C HIS A 299 -1.25 5.67 6.48
N ARG A 300 -0.60 6.85 6.43
CA ARG A 300 0.46 7.13 5.44
C ARG A 300 1.63 7.97 5.96
N PRO A 301 2.89 7.53 5.77
CA PRO A 301 3.29 6.13 5.57
C PRO A 301 3.04 5.33 6.85
N PRO A 302 2.52 4.10 6.79
CA PRO A 302 2.28 3.30 7.98
C PRO A 302 3.61 2.89 8.62
N VAL A 303 3.73 3.08 9.93
CA VAL A 303 4.95 2.81 10.69
C VAL A 303 4.62 2.01 11.93
N ARG A 304 5.29 0.87 12.13
CA ARG A 304 5.26 0.12 13.39
C ARG A 304 6.62 0.22 14.08
N ILE A 305 6.62 0.69 15.32
CA ILE A 305 7.80 0.74 16.19
C ILE A 305 7.52 -0.12 17.43
N ARG A 306 8.42 -1.05 17.75
CA ARG A 306 8.33 -1.81 19.01
C ARG A 306 9.05 -1.06 20.11
N TYR A 307 8.50 -1.01 21.33
CA TYR A 307 9.22 -0.36 22.44
C TYR A 307 10.59 -1.00 22.70
N LYS A 308 10.71 -2.31 22.51
CA LYS A 308 11.98 -3.05 22.67
C LYS A 308 13.10 -2.61 21.73
N SER A 309 12.78 -1.94 20.62
CA SER A 309 13.77 -1.42 19.66
C SER A 309 14.06 0.07 19.84
N ILE A 310 13.42 0.72 20.82
CA ILE A 310 13.60 2.15 21.08
C ILE A 310 14.77 2.34 22.03
N LYS A 311 15.75 3.09 21.56
CA LYS A 311 16.90 3.51 22.35
C LYS A 311 16.52 4.62 23.33
N LYS A 312 15.82 5.65 22.83
CA LYS A 312 15.29 6.76 23.63
C LYS A 312 14.22 7.51 22.87
N ILE A 313 13.40 8.25 23.60
CA ILE A 313 12.43 9.21 23.07
C ILE A 313 12.85 10.60 23.52
N GLU A 314 12.94 11.54 22.59
CA GLU A 314 13.25 12.95 22.85
C GLU A 314 12.01 13.79 22.55
N MET A 315 11.69 14.75 23.41
CA MET A 315 10.61 15.69 23.19
C MET A 315 11.12 16.87 22.36
N ASP A 316 10.29 17.37 21.44
CA ASP A 316 10.66 18.54 20.63
C ASP A 316 10.48 19.82 21.47
N GLU A 317 11.60 20.43 21.88
CA GLU A 317 11.63 21.69 22.65
C GLU A 317 11.01 22.88 21.89
N ARG A 318 10.83 22.78 20.56
CA ARG A 318 10.17 23.82 19.76
C ARG A 318 8.69 24.02 20.12
N SER A 319 8.14 23.15 20.94
CA SER A 319 6.73 23.14 21.33
C SER A 319 6.43 23.83 22.65
N ALA A 320 7.41 24.48 23.27
CA ALA A 320 7.27 25.08 24.61
C ALA A 320 6.18 26.15 24.73
N GLY A 321 5.74 26.77 23.63
CA GLY A 321 4.69 27.81 23.63
C GLY A 321 3.43 27.52 22.78
N GLY A 322 3.31 26.32 22.18
CA GLY A 322 2.18 25.96 21.32
C GLY A 322 1.14 25.08 22.01
N SER A 323 -0.07 24.97 21.43
CA SER A 323 -1.12 24.03 21.85
C SER A 323 -0.80 22.56 21.52
N SER A 324 0.31 22.30 20.82
CA SER A 324 0.72 20.96 20.41
C SER A 324 2.23 20.76 20.58
N PHE A 325 2.63 19.49 20.73
CA PHE A 325 4.01 19.08 20.86
C PHE A 325 4.44 18.00 19.86
N GLY A 326 5.74 17.75 19.80
CA GLY A 326 6.34 16.69 19.00
C GLY A 326 7.19 15.74 19.84
N ILE A 327 7.31 14.51 19.35
CA ILE A 327 8.23 13.48 19.89
C ILE A 327 9.12 12.94 18.78
N GLN A 328 10.38 12.70 19.12
CA GLN A 328 11.37 12.04 18.29
C GLN A 328 11.72 10.68 18.92
N VAL A 329 11.38 9.61 18.23
CA VAL A 329 11.71 8.24 18.63
C VAL A 329 12.98 7.80 17.92
N LEU A 330 14.04 7.54 18.69
CA LEU A 330 15.31 7.01 18.19
C LEU A 330 15.38 5.50 18.44
N LEU A 331 15.58 4.73 17.38
CA LEU A 331 15.73 3.28 17.46
C LEU A 331 17.19 2.87 17.69
N ASP A 332 17.40 1.64 18.17
CA ASP A 332 18.73 1.07 18.41
C ASP A 332 19.56 0.95 17.13
N ASN A 333 18.92 0.76 15.98
CA ASN A 333 19.55 0.72 14.66
C ASN A 333 19.91 2.11 14.10
N GLY A 334 19.63 3.19 14.85
CA GLY A 334 19.87 4.57 14.45
C GLY A 334 18.77 5.23 13.61
N GLU A 335 17.71 4.50 13.25
CA GLU A 335 16.55 5.09 12.57
C GLU A 335 15.81 6.07 13.51
N LYS A 336 15.31 7.16 12.93
CA LYS A 336 14.60 8.23 13.66
C LYS A 336 13.20 8.40 13.09
N TYR A 337 12.22 8.46 13.98
CA TYR A 337 10.82 8.76 13.65
C TYR A 337 10.39 9.99 14.42
N ILE A 338 9.92 11.01 13.69
CA ILE A 338 9.45 12.26 14.26
C ILE A 338 7.94 12.32 14.08
N PHE A 339 7.23 12.52 15.19
CA PHE A 339 5.79 12.74 15.22
C PHE A 339 5.53 14.12 15.80
N THR A 340 4.78 14.96 15.09
CA THR A 340 4.52 16.37 15.48
C THR A 340 3.03 16.65 15.55
N GLY A 341 2.64 17.72 16.23
CA GLY A 341 1.24 18.16 16.27
C GLY A 341 0.34 17.29 17.17
N ILE A 342 0.92 16.68 18.21
CA ILE A 342 0.17 15.97 19.25
C ILE A 342 -0.39 17.02 20.23
N ASP A 343 -1.67 16.94 20.60
CA ASP A 343 -2.29 17.90 21.52
C ASP A 343 -1.59 17.88 22.89
N LYS A 344 -1.26 19.06 23.44
CA LYS A 344 -0.57 19.22 24.73
C LYS A 344 -1.34 18.61 25.90
N LYS A 345 -2.66 18.46 25.82
CA LYS A 345 -3.47 17.77 26.85
C LYS A 345 -3.05 16.31 27.04
N GLU A 346 -2.57 15.67 25.97
CA GLU A 346 -2.17 14.26 25.97
C GLU A 346 -0.76 14.03 26.54
N LEU A 347 -0.02 15.12 26.78
CA LEU A 347 1.39 15.09 27.20
C LEU A 347 1.61 14.26 28.46
N ARG A 348 0.80 14.50 29.51
CA ARG A 348 0.95 13.87 30.82
C ARG A 348 0.76 12.36 30.75
N ASN A 349 -0.36 11.92 30.17
CA ASN A 349 -0.67 10.49 30.03
C ASN A 349 0.36 9.78 29.15
N LEU A 350 0.78 10.43 28.06
CA LEU A 350 1.75 9.87 27.14
C LEU A 350 3.13 9.71 27.80
N LEU A 351 3.59 10.74 28.54
CA LEU A 351 4.85 10.70 29.28
C LEU A 351 4.86 9.62 30.35
N GLN A 352 3.79 9.53 31.15
CA GLN A 352 3.66 8.52 32.20
C GLN A 352 3.76 7.11 31.61
N PHE A 353 3.03 6.85 30.52
CA PHE A 353 3.05 5.55 29.86
C PHE A 353 4.42 5.26 29.21
N LEU A 354 4.96 6.19 28.42
CA LEU A 354 6.24 6.00 27.72
C LEU A 354 7.41 5.84 28.70
N GLY A 355 7.40 6.57 29.82
CA GLY A 355 8.40 6.46 30.88
C GLY A 355 8.47 5.06 31.52
N THR A 356 7.36 4.30 31.50
CA THR A 356 7.35 2.90 31.94
C THR A 356 7.99 1.93 30.93
N LYS A 357 8.10 2.35 29.66
CA LYS A 357 8.54 1.50 28.54
C LYS A 357 9.96 1.80 28.08
N THR A 358 10.40 3.06 28.14
CA THR A 358 11.73 3.50 27.67
C THR A 358 12.16 4.81 28.32
N THR A 359 13.41 5.22 28.09
CA THR A 359 13.92 6.51 28.59
C THR A 359 13.38 7.66 27.75
N VAL A 360 12.77 8.64 28.41
CA VAL A 360 12.29 9.88 27.79
C VAL A 360 13.19 11.05 28.22
N GLN A 361 13.65 11.86 27.26
CA GLN A 361 14.51 13.02 27.47
C GLN A 361 13.81 14.31 27.00
N GLY A 362 14.13 15.43 27.64
CA GLY A 362 13.56 16.74 27.28
C GLY A 362 12.10 16.93 27.71
N ALA A 363 11.58 16.10 28.63
CA ALA A 363 10.28 16.34 29.22
C ALA A 363 10.33 17.64 30.05
N PRO A 364 9.34 18.55 29.91
CA PRO A 364 9.24 19.71 30.79
C PRO A 364 9.14 19.22 32.24
N SER A 365 9.81 19.90 33.16
CA SER A 365 9.73 19.61 34.60
C SER A 365 8.27 19.61 35.05
N GLU A 366 7.89 18.68 35.94
CA GLU A 366 6.52 18.47 36.41
C GLU A 366 5.82 19.74 36.95
N GLU A 367 6.60 20.78 37.29
CA GLU A 367 6.12 22.10 37.71
C GLU A 367 5.44 22.93 36.60
N ALA A 368 5.54 22.55 35.32
CA ALA A 368 4.89 23.23 34.21
C ALA A 368 3.59 22.54 33.71
N ALA A 369 3.16 21.47 34.38
CA ALA A 369 1.99 20.67 34.03
C ALA A 369 0.96 20.54 35.19
N GLY A 370 1.10 21.38 36.22
CA GLY A 370 0.15 21.49 37.34
C GLY A 370 -0.89 22.58 37.08
N ASP A 371 -2.16 22.22 37.30
CA ASP A 371 -3.37 23.04 37.50
C ASP A 371 -3.43 24.41 36.81
N ASP A 372 -4.18 24.45 35.70
CA ASP A 372 -5.03 25.60 35.36
C ASP A 372 -6.49 25.19 35.61
N ASP A 373 -6.76 24.84 36.87
CA ASP A 373 -8.10 24.68 37.45
C ASP A 373 -8.09 25.47 38.77
N GLY A 374 -8.34 26.77 38.66
CA GLY A 374 -8.46 27.70 39.79
C GLY A 374 -9.50 28.77 39.46
N GLU A 375 -10.70 28.55 39.98
CA GLU A 375 -11.85 29.45 39.99
C GLU A 375 -11.54 30.80 40.66
N ASP A 376 -12.21 31.85 40.15
CA ASP A 376 -12.60 33.13 40.76
C ASP A 376 -11.60 33.87 41.68
N ASP A 377 -11.13 35.02 41.20
CA ASP A 377 -10.94 36.19 42.06
C ASP A 377 -11.71 37.36 41.42
N ASP A 378 -12.86 37.66 42.04
CA ASP A 378 -13.62 38.88 41.86
C ASP A 378 -12.76 40.06 42.37
N GLU A 379 -12.35 40.96 41.47
CA GLU A 379 -12.02 42.34 41.85
C GLU A 379 -12.82 43.30 40.97
N GLU A 380 -13.97 43.71 41.51
CA GLU A 380 -14.60 45.02 41.28
C GLU A 380 -13.63 46.11 41.74
N ASP A 381 -13.30 47.09 40.87
CA ASP A 381 -13.65 48.49 41.12
C ASP A 381 -13.20 49.44 39.99
N ASP A 382 -14.18 50.24 39.58
CA ASP A 382 -14.17 51.67 39.20
C ASP A 382 -13.36 52.20 38.00
N ASP A 383 -14.16 52.56 36.99
CA ASP A 383 -14.40 53.94 36.51
C ASP A 383 -13.20 54.81 36.10
N ASP A 384 -13.14 55.16 34.81
CA ASP A 384 -13.22 56.57 34.48
C ASP A 384 -13.81 56.83 33.08
N TYR A 385 -14.59 57.90 33.05
CA TYR A 385 -15.43 58.42 31.99
C TYR A 385 -14.62 59.07 30.85
N ASP A 386 -15.14 59.02 29.63
CA ASP A 386 -15.44 60.25 28.88
C ASP A 386 -16.32 59.95 27.64
N GLU A 387 -17.48 60.60 27.64
CA GLU A 387 -18.48 60.69 26.58
C GLU A 387 -18.06 61.68 25.47
N GLU A 388 -18.92 61.73 24.44
CA GLU A 388 -19.07 62.76 23.39
C GLU A 388 -18.33 62.47 22.07
N ASP A 389 -18.93 62.58 20.89
CA ASP A 389 -20.31 62.78 20.44
C ASP A 389 -20.29 62.59 18.91
N ASP A 390 -21.46 62.31 18.35
CA ASP A 390 -21.95 62.75 17.05
C ASP A 390 -21.57 62.08 15.71
N SER A 391 -22.67 61.64 15.07
CA SER A 391 -23.10 61.99 13.70
C SER A 391 -22.87 60.99 12.56
N ASP A 392 -23.94 60.24 12.29
CA ASP A 392 -24.71 60.11 11.04
C ASP A 392 -24.04 60.02 9.65
N GLU A 393 -24.47 58.96 8.95
CA GLU A 393 -24.81 58.78 7.52
C GLU A 393 -24.23 59.75 6.47
N GLU A 394 -23.58 59.20 5.43
CA GLU A 394 -23.93 59.46 4.02
C GLU A 394 -23.16 58.53 3.05
N ASP A 395 -23.93 57.95 2.13
CA ASP A 395 -23.51 57.28 0.90
C ASP A 395 -22.95 58.30 -0.12
N GLU A 396 -22.07 57.84 -1.02
CA GLU A 396 -21.97 58.16 -2.46
C GLU A 396 -20.52 58.21 -3.01
N ASP A 397 -20.32 57.35 -4.01
CA ASP A 397 -19.55 57.50 -5.25
C ASP A 397 -18.00 57.59 -5.25
N PHE A 398 -17.39 56.58 -5.87
CA PHE A 398 -16.27 56.84 -6.79
C PHE A 398 -16.29 55.88 -7.99
N ASP A 399 -16.61 56.45 -9.14
CA ASP A 399 -16.37 55.92 -10.49
C ASP A 399 -14.88 55.61 -10.72
N ASP A 400 -14.59 54.50 -11.41
CA ASP A 400 -13.41 54.44 -12.29
C ASP A 400 -13.78 53.68 -13.57
N ASP A 401 -13.95 54.47 -14.62
CA ASP A 401 -14.38 54.08 -15.95
C ASP A 401 -13.15 53.95 -16.86
N SER A 402 -13.07 52.80 -17.54
CA SER A 402 -12.52 52.62 -18.89
C SER A 402 -11.07 53.01 -19.20
N ASP A 403 -10.27 52.01 -19.63
CA ASP A 403 -9.71 52.09 -21.00
C ASP A 403 -9.43 50.72 -21.66
N GLU A 404 -9.77 50.69 -22.93
CA GLU A 404 -10.07 49.55 -23.81
C GLU A 404 -8.88 48.96 -24.62
N GLU A 405 -8.99 47.65 -24.91
CA GLU A 405 -8.78 46.96 -26.22
C GLU A 405 -7.39 46.96 -26.94
N PRO A 406 -7.16 46.16 -28.03
CA PRO A 406 -7.59 44.78 -28.29
C PRO A 406 -6.56 43.87 -29.00
N SER A 407 -7.00 42.61 -29.22
CA SER A 407 -6.95 41.86 -30.50
C SER A 407 -6.15 40.53 -30.50
N ARG A 408 -6.87 39.41 -30.75
CA ARG A 408 -6.74 38.59 -31.98
C ARG A 408 -7.59 37.32 -31.91
N LYS A 409 -8.69 37.32 -32.69
CA LYS A 409 -9.43 36.13 -33.13
C LYS A 409 -8.60 35.31 -34.13
N LYS A 410 -8.64 33.98 -34.04
CA LYS A 410 -8.46 33.09 -35.20
C LYS A 410 -9.54 32.01 -35.24
N HIS A 411 -10.43 32.17 -36.22
CA HIS A 411 -11.31 31.15 -36.78
C HIS A 411 -10.53 29.93 -37.30
N ARG A 412 -11.13 28.73 -37.19
CA ARG A 412 -10.92 27.68 -38.19
C ARG A 412 -12.26 27.03 -38.56
N LYS A 413 -12.58 27.16 -39.84
CA LYS A 413 -13.78 26.65 -40.53
C LYS A 413 -13.71 25.13 -40.71
N GLU A 414 -14.83 24.47 -40.50
CA GLU A 414 -15.16 23.22 -41.18
C GLU A 414 -15.69 23.53 -42.59
N LYS A 415 -15.20 22.79 -43.58
CA LYS A 415 -15.83 22.64 -44.89
C LYS A 415 -15.88 21.15 -45.23
N SER A 416 -17.09 20.72 -45.53
CA SER A 416 -17.46 19.48 -46.18
C SER A 416 -16.90 19.42 -47.61
N ASP A 417 -16.59 18.22 -48.08
CA ASP A 417 -16.70 17.86 -49.49
C ASP A 417 -17.17 16.41 -49.65
N LYS A 418 -18.02 16.24 -50.65
CA LYS A 418 -18.94 15.15 -50.94
C LYS A 418 -18.53 14.52 -52.27
N LYS A 419 -18.54 13.19 -52.39
CA LYS A 419 -18.65 12.43 -53.66
C LYS A 419 -19.20 11.04 -53.28
N GLU A 420 -20.49 10.76 -53.51
CA GLU A 420 -21.07 10.12 -54.73
C GLU A 420 -20.42 8.78 -55.09
N LYS A 421 -21.12 7.71 -55.51
CA LYS A 421 -22.53 7.25 -55.54
C LYS A 421 -22.47 5.80 -56.09
N ASN A 422 -23.62 5.10 -56.10
CA ASN A 422 -23.91 3.83 -56.79
C ASN A 422 -23.29 2.56 -56.15
N GLU A 423 -23.93 1.39 -56.10
CA GLU A 423 -25.22 0.86 -56.60
C GLU A 423 -25.39 -0.58 -56.05
N GLN A 424 -26.61 -1.13 -56.16
CA GLN A 424 -26.96 -2.57 -56.10
C GLN A 424 -26.91 -3.25 -54.72
N GLU A 425 -27.84 -4.11 -54.31
CA GLU A 425 -28.99 -4.77 -54.93
C GLU A 425 -29.72 -5.53 -53.81
N GLY A 426 -31.01 -5.82 -54.02
CA GLY A 426 -31.63 -7.06 -53.54
C GLY A 426 -32.09 -7.14 -52.09
#